data_AF-A0A2V5PN09-F1
#
_entry.id   AF-A0A2V5PN09-F1
#
_cell.length_a   1.000
_cell.length_b   1.000
_cell.length_c   1.000
_cell.angle_alpha   90.00
_cell.angle_beta   90.00
_cell.angle_gamma   90.00
#
_symmetry.space_group_name_H-M   'P 1'
#
loop_
_entity.id
_entity.type
_entity.pdbx_description
1 polymer ?
#
loop_
_entity_poly.entity_id
_entity_poly.type
_entity_poly.pdbx_seq_one_letter_code
_entity_poly.pdbx_strand_id
1 'polypeptide(L)'
;MEKKLCWICGQKLGAYLAFPVGPMCVLNRNISEPPSHLECARFAVKACPFLAIPAKARRDKNLPPDIEAPAGIGLKRNPGITAIWICKEYQSSLLPNGLLFQLGEPIGAEWYYEGRPASREEVETWIESGLPSLLAIAKTDGPVALLALRQMLHIARGLLPAK
;
A
#
# COMPACT_ATOMS: atom_id res chain seq x y z
N MET A 1 -10.23 20.94 14.27
CA MET A 1 -9.08 20.18 13.75
C MET A 1 -9.41 18.70 13.93
N GLU A 2 -9.70 18.00 12.84
CA GLU A 2 -10.00 16.57 12.86
C GLU A 2 -8.81 15.81 13.48
N LYS A 3 -9.07 14.91 14.43
CA LYS A 3 -8.00 14.20 15.14
C LYS A 3 -7.40 13.16 14.18
N LYS A 4 -6.11 13.30 13.83
CA LYS A 4 -5.36 12.23 13.16
C LYS A 4 -5.14 11.07 14.13
N LEU A 5 -5.95 10.01 14.00
CA LEU A 5 -5.90 8.81 14.84
C LEU A 5 -5.30 7.64 14.06
N CYS A 6 -4.62 6.75 14.77
CA CYS A 6 -4.08 5.52 14.22
C CYS A 6 -5.21 4.55 13.89
N TRP A 7 -5.22 4.06 12.66
CA TRP A 7 -6.20 3.10 12.18
C TRP A 7 -6.27 1.80 13.00
N ILE A 8 -5.16 1.42 13.62
CA ILE A 8 -5.02 0.13 14.31
C ILE A 8 -5.35 0.26 15.80
N CYS A 9 -4.83 1.27 16.50
CA CYS A 9 -4.98 1.39 17.96
C CYS A 9 -5.90 2.53 18.42
N GLY A 10 -6.37 3.39 17.51
CA GLY A 10 -7.24 4.54 17.81
C GLY A 10 -6.56 5.71 18.53
N GLN A 11 -5.26 5.62 18.86
CA GLN A 11 -4.53 6.69 19.55
C GLN A 11 -4.06 7.77 18.58
N LYS A 12 -3.77 8.98 19.10
CA LYS A 12 -3.32 10.12 18.29
C LYS A 12 -2.00 9.81 17.56
N LEU A 13 -1.94 10.13 16.28
CA LEU A 13 -0.73 10.00 15.46
C LEU A 13 0.27 11.12 15.76
N GLY A 14 1.55 10.78 15.63
CA GLY A 14 2.67 11.72 15.72
C GLY A 14 2.98 12.38 14.38
N ALA A 15 4.20 12.92 14.26
CA ALA A 15 4.67 13.56 13.03
C ALA A 15 4.98 12.57 11.90
N TYR A 16 5.28 11.31 12.23
CA TYR A 16 5.55 10.25 11.27
C TYR A 16 4.33 9.34 11.14
N LEU A 17 4.02 9.00 9.90
CA LEU A 17 2.84 8.24 9.50
C LEU A 17 3.31 6.99 8.78
N ALA A 18 2.76 5.84 9.15
CA ALA A 18 3.08 4.56 8.54
C ALA A 18 1.85 4.00 7.82
N PHE A 19 2.07 3.44 6.64
CA PHE A 19 1.02 2.80 5.83
C PHE A 19 1.49 1.41 5.40
N PRO A 20 0.88 0.33 5.92
CA PRO A 20 1.07 -1.00 5.36
C PRO A 20 0.46 -1.03 3.94
N VAL A 21 1.29 -1.23 2.94
CA VAL A 21 0.92 -1.10 1.52
C VAL A 21 1.47 -2.27 0.72
N GLY A 22 0.73 -2.69 -0.31
CA GLY A 22 1.27 -3.60 -1.32
C GLY A 22 2.24 -2.89 -2.27
N PRO A 23 3.03 -3.64 -3.08
CA PRO A 23 4.03 -3.05 -3.99
C PRO A 23 3.43 -2.04 -4.96
N MET A 24 2.23 -2.31 -5.48
CA MET A 24 1.60 -1.41 -6.44
C MET A 24 1.19 -0.07 -5.82
N CYS A 25 0.88 -0.07 -4.52
CA CYS A 25 0.59 1.14 -3.75
C CYS A 25 1.87 1.94 -3.44
N VAL A 26 3.03 1.28 -3.30
CA VAL A 26 4.34 1.97 -3.22
C VAL A 26 4.65 2.72 -4.52
N LEU A 27 4.30 2.13 -5.68
CA LEU A 27 4.51 2.75 -6.98
C LEU A 27 3.57 3.95 -7.18
N ASN A 28 2.26 3.75 -7.06
CA ASN A 28 1.27 4.78 -7.39
C ASN A 28 0.93 5.72 -6.22
N ARG A 29 1.40 5.43 -5.00
CA ARG A 29 1.18 6.19 -3.77
C ARG A 29 -0.29 6.40 -3.39
N ASN A 30 -1.16 5.46 -3.77
CA ASN A 30 -2.59 5.50 -3.45
C ASN A 30 -2.98 4.29 -2.61
N ILE A 31 -3.73 4.52 -1.54
CA ILE A 31 -4.26 3.48 -0.65
C ILE A 31 -5.60 3.91 -0.06
N SER A 32 -6.48 2.96 0.23
CA SER A 32 -7.78 3.19 0.87
C SER A 32 -7.76 2.98 2.40
N GLU A 33 -6.66 2.46 2.94
CA GLU A 33 -6.42 2.32 4.37
C GLU A 33 -5.77 3.58 4.98
N PRO A 34 -6.24 4.06 6.14
CA PRO A 34 -5.70 5.26 6.79
C PRO A 34 -4.35 5.01 7.49
N PRO A 35 -3.63 6.08 7.89
CA PRO A 35 -2.34 5.96 8.54
C PRO A 35 -2.39 5.25 9.90
N SER A 36 -1.27 4.62 10.26
CA SER A 36 -1.01 4.06 11.58
C SER A 36 0.28 4.57 12.18
N HIS A 37 0.51 4.28 13.47
CA HIS A 37 1.86 4.33 14.03
C HIS A 37 2.75 3.28 13.36
N LEU A 38 4.06 3.51 13.36
CA LEU A 38 5.03 2.56 12.83
C LEU A 38 4.98 1.21 13.54
N GLU A 39 4.94 1.20 14.87
CA GLU A 39 4.85 -0.06 15.64
C GLU A 39 3.56 -0.82 15.38
N CYS A 40 2.45 -0.11 15.19
CA CYS A 40 1.18 -0.74 14.82
C CYS A 40 1.26 -1.37 13.42
N ALA A 41 1.90 -0.70 12.45
CA ALA A 41 2.14 -1.26 11.12
C ALA A 41 3.04 -2.51 11.19
N ARG A 42 4.15 -2.44 11.95
CA ARG A 42 5.06 -3.58 12.17
C ARG A 42 4.36 -4.77 12.83
N PHE A 43 3.44 -4.52 13.75
CA PHE A 43 2.59 -5.56 14.31
C PHE A 43 1.65 -6.13 13.23
N ALA A 44 0.96 -5.28 12.47
CA ALA A 44 0.01 -5.73 11.45
C ALA A 44 0.64 -6.60 10.37
N VAL A 45 1.83 -6.25 9.85
CA VAL A 45 2.52 -7.07 8.83
C VAL A 45 2.96 -8.44 9.35
N LYS A 46 3.07 -8.61 10.67
CA LYS A 46 3.41 -9.89 11.33
C LYS A 46 2.18 -10.69 11.74
N ALA A 47 1.11 -10.01 12.17
CA ALA A 47 -0.05 -10.63 12.80
C ALA A 47 -1.24 -10.82 11.85
N CYS A 48 -1.40 -9.97 10.83
CA CYS A 48 -2.51 -10.06 9.90
C CYS A 48 -2.31 -11.24 8.94
N PRO A 49 -3.20 -12.25 8.90
CA PRO A 49 -3.04 -13.38 8.01
C PRO A 49 -3.06 -12.99 6.52
N PHE A 50 -3.70 -11.86 6.16
CA PHE A 50 -3.69 -11.40 4.77
C PHE A 50 -2.34 -10.78 4.36
N LEU A 51 -1.63 -10.14 5.28
CA LEU A 51 -0.33 -9.52 5.00
C LEU A 51 0.83 -10.50 5.19
N ALA A 52 0.75 -11.36 6.21
CA ALA A 52 1.81 -12.29 6.57
C ALA A 52 1.79 -13.60 5.77
N ILE A 53 0.73 -13.90 5.01
CA ILE A 53 0.64 -15.13 4.20
C ILE A 53 0.42 -14.73 2.73
N PRO A 54 1.46 -14.80 1.87
CA PRO A 54 1.46 -14.27 0.51
C PRO A 54 0.33 -14.78 -0.40
N ALA A 55 -0.15 -16.01 -0.18
CA ALA A 55 -1.20 -16.63 -0.97
C ALA A 55 -2.60 -16.49 -0.35
N LYS A 56 -2.76 -15.72 0.73
CA LYS A 56 -4.05 -15.62 1.43
C LYS A 56 -5.05 -14.82 0.63
N ALA A 57 -6.10 -15.47 0.14
CA ALA A 57 -7.22 -14.80 -0.47
C ALA A 57 -8.07 -14.03 0.57
N ARG A 58 -8.63 -12.89 0.15
CA ARG A 58 -9.68 -12.21 0.91
C ARG A 58 -10.90 -13.13 0.97
N ARG A 59 -11.43 -13.37 2.16
CA ARG A 59 -12.69 -14.12 2.34
C ARG A 59 -13.86 -13.19 2.07
N ASP A 60 -14.79 -13.65 1.24
CA ASP A 60 -16.04 -13.00 0.88
C ASP A 60 -17.27 -13.62 1.56
N LYS A 61 -17.10 -14.80 2.15
CA LYS A 61 -18.15 -15.47 2.93
C LYS A 61 -18.70 -14.53 4.03
N ASN A 62 -20.03 -14.42 4.07
CA ASN A 62 -20.78 -13.58 5.01
C ASN A 62 -20.52 -12.08 4.86
N LEU A 63 -20.03 -11.60 3.70
CA LEU A 63 -20.09 -10.17 3.41
C LEU A 63 -21.56 -9.73 3.31
N PRO A 64 -21.91 -8.54 3.82
CA PRO A 64 -23.22 -7.94 3.57
C PRO A 64 -23.48 -7.82 2.06
N PRO A 65 -24.73 -7.99 1.61
CA PRO A 65 -25.08 -7.95 0.18
C PRO A 65 -24.74 -6.60 -0.46
N ASP A 66 -24.83 -5.52 0.31
CA ASP A 66 -24.66 -4.14 -0.17
C ASP A 66 -23.25 -3.59 0.12
N ILE A 67 -22.24 -4.46 0.17
CA ILE A 67 -20.86 -4.00 0.40
C ILE A 67 -20.28 -3.35 -0.87
N GLU A 68 -19.93 -2.08 -0.77
CA GLU A 68 -19.21 -1.39 -1.84
C GLU A 68 -17.72 -1.70 -1.79
N ALA A 69 -17.09 -1.69 -2.96
CA ALA A 69 -15.63 -1.73 -3.05
C ALA A 69 -15.04 -0.41 -2.50
N PRO A 70 -13.91 -0.47 -1.79
CA PRO A 70 -13.26 0.74 -1.28
C PRO A 70 -12.86 1.67 -2.44
N ALA A 71 -12.70 2.95 -2.12
CA ALA A 71 -12.24 3.99 -3.04
C ALA A 71 -10.96 3.58 -3.81
N GLY A 72 -10.93 3.92 -5.11
CA GLY A 72 -9.86 3.56 -6.03
C GLY A 72 -10.06 2.23 -6.76
N ILE A 73 -9.03 1.77 -7.48
CA ILE A 73 -9.02 0.49 -8.20
C ILE A 73 -8.29 -0.55 -7.35
N GLY A 74 -9.06 -1.38 -6.64
CA GLY A 74 -8.51 -2.48 -5.84
C GLY A 74 -8.04 -3.64 -6.72
N LEU A 75 -6.76 -4.00 -6.63
CA LEU A 75 -6.27 -5.26 -7.20
C LEU A 75 -6.77 -6.43 -6.34
N LYS A 76 -7.57 -7.33 -6.92
CA LYS A 76 -8.21 -8.46 -6.19
C LYS A 76 -7.25 -9.59 -5.78
N ARG A 77 -5.95 -9.43 -6.01
CA ARG A 77 -4.90 -10.39 -5.61
C ARG A 77 -4.31 -10.00 -4.26
N ASN A 78 -3.79 -11.00 -3.54
CA ASN A 78 -2.92 -10.73 -2.40
C ASN A 78 -1.65 -10.00 -2.90
N PRO A 79 -1.16 -8.98 -2.17
CA PRO A 79 0.05 -8.27 -2.55
C PRO A 79 1.32 -9.15 -2.49
N GLY A 80 1.30 -10.24 -1.73
CA GLY A 80 2.38 -11.20 -1.56
C GLY A 80 3.49 -10.73 -0.62
N ILE A 81 3.91 -9.49 -0.81
CA ILE A 81 4.86 -8.77 0.03
C ILE A 81 4.23 -7.46 0.49
N THR A 82 4.61 -6.96 1.66
CA THR A 82 4.08 -5.70 2.19
C THR A 82 5.22 -4.73 2.45
N ALA A 83 5.08 -3.48 2.02
CA ALA A 83 5.93 -2.40 2.51
C ALA A 83 5.20 -1.64 3.63
N ILE A 84 5.94 -1.15 4.61
CA ILE A 84 5.49 -0.10 5.50
C ILE A 84 6.04 1.21 4.92
N TRP A 85 5.20 1.96 4.22
CA TRP A 85 5.55 3.29 3.71
C TRP A 85 5.55 4.31 4.85
N ILE A 86 6.63 5.08 4.98
CA ILE A 86 6.78 6.07 6.05
C ILE A 86 6.90 7.47 5.45
N CYS A 87 6.01 8.38 5.85
CA CYS A 87 6.01 9.78 5.41
C CYS A 87 5.56 10.74 6.54
N LYS A 88 5.60 12.05 6.29
CA LYS A 88 5.11 13.08 7.24
C LYS A 88 3.70 13.58 6.92
N GLU A 89 3.28 13.41 5.67
CA GLU A 89 2.06 13.98 5.14
C GLU A 89 1.40 13.06 4.11
N TYR A 90 0.10 13.25 3.96
CA TYR A 90 -0.75 12.61 2.97
C TYR A 90 -1.89 13.57 2.64
N GLN A 91 -2.52 13.36 1.50
CA GLN A 91 -3.76 14.01 1.11
C GLN A 91 -4.88 12.97 1.15
N SER A 92 -6.09 13.39 1.53
CA SER A 92 -7.28 12.53 1.50
C SER A 92 -8.32 13.13 0.57
N SER A 93 -8.87 12.31 -0.30
CA SER A 93 -9.99 12.67 -1.18
C SER A 93 -11.19 11.80 -0.86
N LEU A 94 -12.35 12.44 -0.66
CA LEU A 94 -13.62 11.74 -0.56
C LEU A 94 -14.14 11.46 -1.98
N LEU A 95 -14.26 10.18 -2.32
CA LEU A 95 -14.87 9.67 -3.55
C LEU A 95 -16.26 9.10 -3.21
N PRO A 96 -17.12 8.85 -4.22
CA PRO A 96 -18.46 8.31 -3.98
C PRO A 96 -18.49 7.04 -3.13
N ASN A 97 -17.46 6.19 -3.26
CA ASN A 97 -17.33 4.90 -2.57
C ASN A 97 -16.32 4.90 -1.41
N GLY A 98 -15.95 6.08 -0.88
CA GLY A 98 -15.15 6.21 0.34
C GLY A 98 -13.93 7.12 0.23
N LEU A 99 -13.01 7.00 1.19
CA LEU A 99 -11.79 7.81 1.25
C LEU A 99 -10.63 7.14 0.51
N LEU A 100 -9.94 7.94 -0.31
CA LEU A 100 -8.66 7.59 -0.90
C LEU A 100 -7.56 8.46 -0.31
N PHE A 101 -6.47 7.83 0.12
CA PHE A 101 -5.29 8.50 0.66
C PHE A 101 -4.17 8.48 -0.37
N GLN A 102 -3.68 9.67 -0.72
CA GLN A 102 -2.49 9.86 -1.52
C GLN A 102 -1.30 10.11 -0.59
N LEU A 103 -0.33 9.21 -0.62
CA LEU A 103 0.84 9.24 0.25
C LEU A 103 1.83 10.32 -0.21
N GLY A 104 2.29 11.15 0.73
CA GLY A 104 3.36 12.12 0.48
C GLY A 104 4.71 11.45 0.27
N GLU A 105 5.75 12.27 0.09
CA GLU A 105 7.11 11.77 -0.17
C GLU A 105 7.60 10.80 0.92
N PRO A 106 8.25 9.69 0.53
CA PRO A 106 8.75 8.71 1.47
C PRO A 106 9.98 9.26 2.19
N ILE A 107 10.01 9.11 3.51
CA ILE A 107 11.24 9.22 4.31
C ILE A 107 11.96 7.87 4.34
N GLY A 108 11.21 6.78 4.17
CA GLY A 108 11.73 5.43 4.10
C GLY A 108 10.62 4.41 3.89
N ALA A 109 11.03 3.17 3.68
CA ALA A 109 10.14 2.03 3.62
C ALA A 109 10.79 0.82 4.31
N GLU A 110 9.99 0.04 5.03
CA GLU A 110 10.39 -1.29 5.50
C GLU A 110 9.65 -2.35 4.70
N TRP A 111 10.33 -3.38 4.23
CA TRP A 111 9.71 -4.44 3.43
C TRP A 111 9.63 -5.74 4.20
N TYR A 112 8.48 -6.40 4.12
CA TYR A 112 8.19 -7.63 4.82
C TYR A 112 7.62 -8.69 3.88
N TYR A 113 8.18 -9.88 3.95
CA TYR A 113 7.69 -11.10 3.29
C TYR A 113 7.49 -12.15 4.37
N GLU A 114 6.30 -12.76 4.44
CA GLU A 114 5.96 -13.75 5.48
C GLU A 114 6.17 -13.25 6.93
N GLY A 115 5.96 -11.96 7.17
CA GLY A 115 6.14 -11.33 8.49
C GLY A 115 7.60 -11.07 8.91
N ARG A 116 8.59 -11.50 8.13
CA ARG A 116 10.01 -11.16 8.34
C ARG A 116 10.46 -10.04 7.39
N PRO A 117 11.57 -9.33 7.68
CA PRO A 117 12.20 -8.45 6.70
C PRO A 117 12.44 -9.19 5.37
N ALA A 118 12.11 -8.53 4.27
CA ALA A 118 12.28 -9.08 2.92
C ALA A 118 13.63 -8.70 2.33
N SER A 119 14.16 -9.55 1.45
CA SER A 119 15.32 -9.23 0.63
C SER A 119 14.94 -8.33 -0.54
N ARG A 120 15.93 -7.70 -1.18
CA ARG A 120 15.72 -6.93 -2.40
C ARG A 120 15.13 -7.80 -3.51
N GLU A 121 15.67 -9.00 -3.71
CA GLU A 121 15.25 -9.94 -4.75
C GLU A 121 13.79 -10.36 -4.59
N GLU A 122 13.35 -10.59 -3.34
CA GLU A 122 11.95 -10.89 -3.02
C GLU A 122 11.04 -9.72 -3.39
N VAL A 123 11.44 -8.49 -3.04
CA VAL A 123 10.69 -7.28 -3.40
C VAL A 123 10.60 -7.09 -4.91
N GLU A 124 11.71 -7.23 -5.62
CA GLU A 124 11.76 -7.07 -7.08
C GLU A 124 10.83 -8.08 -7.77
N THR A 125 10.87 -9.35 -7.36
CA THR A 125 9.99 -10.41 -7.88
C THR A 125 8.51 -10.04 -7.76
N TRP A 126 8.09 -9.54 -6.60
CA TRP A 126 6.68 -9.18 -6.39
C TRP A 126 6.28 -7.89 -7.11
N ILE A 127 7.17 -6.90 -7.22
CA ILE A 127 6.94 -5.71 -8.05
C ILE A 127 6.73 -6.13 -9.51
N GLU A 128 7.63 -6.95 -10.06
CA GLU A 128 7.56 -7.43 -11.45
C GLU A 128 6.27 -8.21 -11.72
N SER A 129 5.85 -9.06 -10.76
CA SER A 129 4.61 -9.81 -10.88
C SER A 129 3.35 -8.92 -10.91
N GLY A 130 3.39 -7.75 -10.26
CA GLY A 130 2.26 -6.82 -10.15
C GLY A 130 2.22 -5.76 -11.24
N LEU A 131 3.39 -5.35 -11.74
CA LEU A 131 3.56 -4.26 -12.71
C LEU A 131 2.68 -4.37 -13.96
N PRO A 132 2.41 -5.56 -14.54
CA PRO A 132 1.48 -5.68 -15.67
C PRO A 132 0.10 -5.09 -15.43
N SER A 133 -0.41 -5.12 -14.18
CA SER A 133 -1.72 -4.55 -13.84
C SER A 133 -1.72 -3.02 -13.93
N LEU A 134 -0.66 -2.38 -13.40
CA LEU A 134 -0.51 -0.91 -13.50
C LEU A 134 -0.22 -0.48 -14.95
N LEU A 135 0.56 -1.27 -15.70
CA LEU A 135 0.82 -1.01 -17.11
C LEU A 135 -0.46 -1.06 -17.94
N ALA A 136 -1.37 -2.00 -17.67
CA ALA A 136 -2.65 -2.08 -18.37
C ALA A 136 -3.49 -0.81 -18.13
N ILE A 137 -3.61 -0.37 -16.87
CA ILE A 137 -4.32 0.86 -16.50
C ILE A 137 -3.68 2.09 -17.16
N ALA A 138 -2.36 2.25 -17.02
CA ALA A 138 -1.65 3.39 -17.59
C ALA A 138 -1.72 3.43 -19.14
N LYS A 139 -1.78 2.27 -19.82
CA LYS A 139 -2.00 2.22 -21.27
C LYS A 139 -3.38 2.77 -21.65
N THR A 140 -4.41 2.46 -20.87
CA THR A 140 -5.76 3.00 -21.06
C THR A 140 -5.81 4.51 -20.84
N ASP A 141 -5.09 5.02 -19.84
CA ASP A 141 -5.03 6.45 -19.51
C ASP A 141 -4.13 7.26 -20.48
N GLY A 142 -3.28 6.57 -21.25
CA GLY A 142 -2.53 7.14 -22.36
C GLY A 142 -1.04 7.43 -22.07
N PRO A 143 -0.33 8.08 -23.02
CA PRO A 143 1.14 8.18 -22.99
C PRO A 143 1.72 8.89 -21.77
N VAL A 144 1.03 9.91 -21.24
CA VAL A 144 1.46 10.66 -20.04
C VAL A 144 1.44 9.76 -18.80
N ALA A 145 0.41 8.93 -18.64
CA ALA A 145 0.31 7.99 -17.54
C ALA A 145 1.40 6.91 -17.59
N LEU A 146 1.76 6.44 -18.80
CA LEU A 146 2.88 5.53 -18.98
C LEU A 146 4.22 6.14 -18.57
N LEU A 147 4.45 7.42 -18.88
CA LEU A 147 5.65 8.12 -18.45
C LEU A 147 5.69 8.30 -16.92
N ALA A 148 4.56 8.68 -16.32
CA ALA A 148 4.43 8.80 -14.88
C ALA A 148 4.71 7.47 -14.17
N LEU A 149 4.16 6.35 -14.67
CA LEU A 149 4.40 5.02 -14.11
C LEU A 149 5.90 4.63 -14.16
N ARG A 150 6.62 5.00 -15.23
CA ARG A 150 8.07 4.77 -15.32
C ARG A 150 8.84 5.56 -14.26
N GLN A 151 8.47 6.82 -14.03
CA GLN A 151 9.09 7.65 -12.98
C GLN A 151 8.78 7.09 -11.59
N MET A 152 7.53 6.70 -11.35
CA MET A 152 7.09 6.04 -10.11
C MET A 152 7.89 4.77 -9.83
N LEU A 153 8.08 3.92 -10.84
CA LEU A 153 8.89 2.71 -10.72
C LEU A 153 10.36 3.02 -10.40
N HIS A 154 10.94 4.06 -11.01
CA HIS A 154 12.30 4.49 -10.71
C HIS A 154 12.45 4.94 -9.25
N ILE A 155 11.52 5.76 -8.75
CA ILE A 155 11.51 6.22 -7.36
C ILE A 155 11.32 5.04 -6.40
N ALA A 156 10.34 4.18 -6.66
CA ALA A 156 10.09 2.99 -5.85
C ALA A 156 11.33 2.11 -5.78
N ARG A 157 12.11 2.00 -6.86
CA ARG A 157 13.36 1.23 -6.89
C ARG A 157 14.43 1.71 -5.92
N GLY A 158 14.44 3.00 -5.61
CA GLY A 158 15.31 3.60 -4.60
C GLY A 158 14.93 3.26 -3.16
N LEU A 159 13.74 2.71 -2.93
CA LEU A 159 13.22 2.37 -1.59
C LEU A 159 13.35 0.88 -1.25
N LEU A 160 13.96 0.08 -2.13
CA LEU A 160 14.18 -1.34 -1.86
C LEU A 160 15.26 -1.54 -0.80
N PRO A 161 15.23 -2.68 -0.07
CA PRO A 161 16.28 -3.05 0.86
C PRO A 161 17.68 -2.96 0.23
N ALA A 162 18.69 -2.62 1.03
CA ALA A 162 20.08 -2.72 0.60
C ALA A 162 20.42 -4.18 0.26
N LYS A 163 21.40 -4.37 -0.63
CA LYS A 163 21.97 -5.69 -0.93
C LYS A 163 22.88 -6.15 0.19
#